data_AF-A0A1L8SN09-F1
#
_entry.id   AF-A0A1L8SN09-F1
#
_cell.length_a   1.000
_cell.length_b   1.000
_cell.length_c   1.000
_cell.angle_alpha   90.00
_cell.angle_beta   90.00
_cell.angle_gamma   90.00
#
_symmetry.space_group_name_H-M   'P 1'
#
loop_
_entity.id
_entity.type
_entity.pdbx_description
1 polymer ?
#
loop_
_entity_poly.entity_id
_entity_poly.type
_entity_poly.pdbx_seq_one_letter_code
_entity_poly.pdbx_strand_id
1 'polypeptide(L)'
;MYKGYLIDLDGTIYRGSEPIPAGRRFVEQLQARQIPFIFLTNNTTKTPATVAARLENEFSIHVSPETVYTATLATTDYMDALAKGKKVFVIGEPGLIDPILAAGYVWEEENPDYVVVGLDTQVTYEKFVTATLAIQKGATFIGTNPDKNIPTERGLLPGAGSVIALVEAATQQKAIYIGKPEAIIMDKAVEILGLKKSEVIMVGDNYTTDIMAGINNQIDSLLVLSGFTQKAEVPTLPIAPTYVVDSLDEWGFDE
;
A
#
# COMPACT_ATOMS: atom_id res chain seq x y z
N MET A 1 -10.02 -2.89 23.35
CA MET A 1 -10.20 -4.02 22.41
C MET A 1 -10.57 -3.53 21.01
N TYR A 2 -9.64 -3.65 20.07
CA TYR A 2 -9.88 -3.41 18.64
C TYR A 2 -10.67 -4.56 18.01
N LYS A 3 -11.59 -4.22 17.10
CA LYS A 3 -12.45 -5.17 16.40
C LYS A 3 -11.94 -5.54 15.02
N GLY A 4 -10.96 -4.83 14.48
CA GLY A 4 -10.36 -5.15 13.20
C GLY A 4 -8.95 -4.60 13.04
N TYR A 5 -8.19 -5.22 12.15
CA TYR A 5 -6.77 -4.92 11.97
C TYR A 5 -6.47 -4.61 10.50
N LEU A 6 -5.79 -3.51 10.25
CA LEU A 6 -5.09 -3.24 8.99
C LEU A 6 -3.62 -3.56 9.21
N ILE A 7 -3.04 -4.42 8.38
CA ILE A 7 -1.73 -5.01 8.66
C ILE A 7 -0.83 -4.83 7.44
N ASP A 8 0.33 -4.19 7.60
CA ASP A 8 1.36 -4.22 6.56
C ASP A 8 1.92 -5.65 6.36
N LEU A 9 2.61 -5.89 5.24
CA LEU A 9 3.18 -7.19 4.92
C LEU A 9 4.70 -7.24 5.10
N ASP A 10 5.44 -6.39 4.39
CA ASP A 10 6.90 -6.54 4.25
C ASP A 10 7.63 -5.67 5.28
N GLY A 11 8.26 -6.33 6.23
CA GLY A 11 8.80 -5.76 7.47
C GLY A 11 7.95 -6.11 8.69
N THR A 12 6.69 -6.53 8.50
CA THR A 12 5.72 -6.85 9.56
C THR A 12 5.39 -8.35 9.66
N ILE A 13 5.03 -8.99 8.54
CA ILE A 13 4.65 -10.42 8.47
C ILE A 13 5.80 -11.29 7.97
N TYR A 14 6.59 -10.76 7.05
CA TYR A 14 7.83 -11.33 6.53
C TYR A 14 8.78 -10.18 6.20
N ARG A 15 10.06 -10.44 5.91
CA ARG A 15 11.02 -9.44 5.43
C ARG A 15 11.72 -9.95 4.17
N GLY A 16 11.36 -9.43 3.01
CA GLY A 16 11.84 -9.96 1.74
C GLY A 16 11.47 -11.45 1.60
N SER A 17 12.46 -12.35 1.61
CA SER A 17 12.28 -13.81 1.62
C SER A 17 12.37 -14.43 3.02
N GLU A 18 12.75 -13.66 4.04
CA GLU A 18 12.90 -14.15 5.41
C GLU A 18 11.55 -14.14 6.14
N PRO A 19 11.14 -15.23 6.79
CA PRO A 19 9.93 -15.24 7.60
C PRO A 19 10.10 -14.38 8.87
N ILE A 20 9.03 -13.72 9.32
CA ILE A 20 8.93 -13.20 10.69
C ILE A 20 8.00 -14.16 11.44
N PRO A 21 8.52 -15.10 12.26
CA PRO A 21 7.69 -16.13 12.90
C PRO A 21 6.56 -15.58 13.77
N ALA A 22 6.78 -14.42 14.40
CA ALA A 22 5.75 -13.72 15.17
C ALA A 22 4.61 -13.21 14.28
N GLY A 23 4.89 -12.81 13.04
CA GLY A 23 3.88 -12.40 12.06
C GLY A 23 2.90 -13.51 11.72
N ARG A 24 3.40 -14.73 11.49
CA ARG A 24 2.54 -15.90 11.31
C ARG A 24 1.65 -16.15 12.53
N ARG A 25 2.24 -16.19 13.73
CA ARG A 25 1.48 -16.42 14.97
C ARG A 25 0.44 -15.33 15.21
N PHE A 26 0.75 -14.08 14.91
CA PHE A 26 -0.19 -12.96 15.01
C PHE A 26 -1.44 -13.18 14.15
N VAL A 27 -1.26 -13.61 12.90
CA VAL A 27 -2.37 -13.94 11.99
C VAL A 27 -3.16 -15.15 12.49
N GLU A 28 -2.49 -16.20 12.97
CA GLU A 28 -3.16 -17.37 13.57
C GLU A 28 -4.01 -16.97 14.80
N GLN A 29 -3.52 -16.04 15.63
CA GLN A 29 -4.27 -15.52 16.78
C GLN A 29 -5.51 -14.71 16.37
N LEU A 30 -5.43 -13.90 15.31
CA LEU A 30 -6.57 -13.18 14.73
C LEU A 30 -7.64 -14.15 14.22
N GLN A 31 -7.21 -15.17 13.45
CA GLN A 31 -8.10 -16.20 12.91
C GLN A 31 -8.78 -17.02 14.01
N ALA A 32 -8.02 -17.46 15.02
CA ALA A 32 -8.56 -18.22 16.15
C ALA A 32 -9.62 -17.44 16.95
N ARG A 33 -9.50 -16.11 17.00
CA ARG A 33 -10.46 -15.21 17.67
C ARG A 33 -11.57 -14.72 16.74
N GLN A 34 -11.52 -15.06 15.45
CA GLN A 34 -12.44 -14.56 14.44
C GLN A 34 -12.44 -13.02 14.34
N ILE A 35 -11.30 -12.39 14.57
CA ILE A 35 -11.13 -10.94 14.42
C ILE A 35 -10.85 -10.67 12.94
N PRO A 36 -11.65 -9.83 12.25
CA PRO A 36 -11.43 -9.50 10.85
C PRO A 36 -10.15 -8.67 10.67
N PHE A 37 -9.42 -8.93 9.58
CA PHE A 37 -8.23 -8.18 9.23
C PHE A 37 -8.06 -8.07 7.72
N ILE A 38 -7.33 -7.03 7.30
CA ILE A 38 -6.91 -6.80 5.92
C ILE A 38 -5.40 -6.59 5.91
N PHE A 39 -4.69 -7.35 5.08
CA PHE A 39 -3.34 -7.02 4.67
C PHE A 39 -3.37 -5.84 3.71
N LEU A 40 -2.82 -4.72 4.16
CA LEU A 40 -2.86 -3.44 3.46
C LEU A 40 -1.47 -3.08 2.93
N THR A 41 -1.25 -3.18 1.63
CA THR A 41 0.09 -3.01 1.03
C THR A 41 0.14 -1.96 -0.08
N ASN A 42 1.20 -1.14 -0.07
CA ASN A 42 1.51 -0.20 -1.15
C ASN A 42 2.03 -0.88 -2.42
N ASN A 43 2.36 -2.17 -2.35
CA ASN A 43 2.93 -2.89 -3.49
C ASN A 43 1.92 -3.02 -4.64
N THR A 44 2.29 -2.51 -5.82
CA THR A 44 1.48 -2.56 -7.05
C THR A 44 2.00 -3.57 -8.08
N THR A 45 2.93 -4.46 -7.72
CA THR A 45 3.52 -5.43 -8.65
C THR A 45 2.91 -6.82 -8.54
N LYS A 46 2.08 -7.07 -7.50
CA LYS A 46 1.48 -8.37 -7.23
C LYS A 46 -0.05 -8.26 -7.10
N THR A 47 -0.75 -9.25 -7.64
CA THR A 47 -2.20 -9.39 -7.42
C THR A 47 -2.51 -9.91 -6.01
N PRO A 48 -3.72 -9.71 -5.47
CA PRO A 48 -4.15 -10.31 -4.20
C PRO A 48 -3.95 -11.83 -4.15
N ALA A 49 -4.28 -12.52 -5.24
CA ALA A 49 -4.08 -13.97 -5.36
C ALA A 49 -2.61 -14.37 -5.30
N THR A 50 -1.72 -13.61 -5.95
CA THR A 50 -0.28 -13.80 -5.87
C THR A 50 0.26 -13.59 -4.45
N VAL A 51 -0.26 -12.57 -3.74
CA VAL A 51 0.13 -12.30 -2.35
C VAL A 51 -0.34 -13.41 -1.42
N ALA A 52 -1.60 -13.83 -1.52
CA ALA A 52 -2.15 -14.92 -0.70
C ALA A 52 -1.42 -16.25 -0.95
N ALA A 53 -1.20 -16.61 -2.22
CA ALA A 53 -0.43 -17.81 -2.58
C ALA A 53 1.01 -17.75 -2.05
N ARG A 54 1.62 -16.56 -2.01
CA ARG A 54 2.94 -16.38 -1.42
C ARG A 54 2.92 -16.60 0.09
N LEU A 55 1.96 -15.98 0.79
CA LEU A 55 1.77 -16.15 2.23
C LEU A 55 1.64 -17.63 2.62
N GLU A 56 0.89 -18.40 1.83
CA GLU A 56 0.73 -19.83 2.02
C GLU A 56 2.03 -20.60 1.75
N ASN A 57 2.60 -20.46 0.55
CA ASN A 57 3.71 -21.29 0.10
C ASN A 57 5.05 -20.97 0.77
N GLU A 58 5.34 -19.70 1.06
CA GLU A 58 6.63 -19.28 1.62
C GLU A 58 6.58 -19.16 3.15
N PHE A 59 5.42 -18.83 3.73
CA PHE A 59 5.32 -18.46 5.14
C PHE A 59 4.32 -19.31 5.94
N SER A 60 3.64 -20.27 5.30
CA SER A 60 2.62 -21.13 5.92
C SER A 60 1.44 -20.35 6.55
N ILE A 61 1.13 -19.17 5.99
CA ILE A 61 0.01 -18.32 6.41
C ILE A 61 -1.12 -18.53 5.42
N HIS A 62 -2.20 -19.17 5.85
CA HIS A 62 -3.32 -19.54 4.98
C HIS A 62 -4.42 -18.48 5.11
N VAL A 63 -4.60 -17.69 4.06
CA VAL A 63 -5.60 -16.61 3.99
C VAL A 63 -6.25 -16.55 2.61
N SER A 64 -7.45 -15.98 2.56
CA SER A 64 -8.16 -15.77 1.32
C SER A 64 -7.60 -14.55 0.57
N PRO A 65 -7.55 -14.51 -0.77
CA PRO A 65 -7.14 -13.32 -1.52
C PRO A 65 -7.91 -12.05 -1.15
N GLU A 66 -9.17 -12.18 -0.70
CA GLU A 66 -10.03 -11.09 -0.25
C GLU A 66 -9.52 -10.40 1.02
N THR A 67 -8.61 -11.03 1.78
CA THR A 67 -7.96 -10.37 2.92
C THR A 67 -6.79 -9.49 2.50
N VAL A 68 -6.49 -9.35 1.20
CA VAL A 68 -5.39 -8.53 0.70
C VAL A 68 -5.95 -7.35 -0.06
N TYR A 69 -5.63 -6.15 0.40
CA TYR A 69 -5.99 -4.90 -0.26
C TYR A 69 -4.73 -4.13 -0.65
N THR A 70 -4.55 -3.95 -1.96
CA THR A 70 -3.33 -3.34 -2.53
C THR A 70 -3.59 -1.92 -3.01
N ALA A 71 -2.53 -1.12 -3.15
CA ALA A 71 -2.63 0.20 -3.78
C ALA A 71 -3.17 0.13 -5.23
N THR A 72 -2.98 -0.99 -5.94
CA THR A 72 -3.61 -1.20 -7.26
C THR A 72 -5.14 -1.25 -7.16
N LEU A 73 -5.68 -2.00 -6.19
CA LEU A 73 -7.12 -2.07 -5.97
C LEU A 73 -7.68 -0.71 -5.54
N ALA A 74 -7.02 -0.06 -4.58
CA ALA A 74 -7.40 1.28 -4.13
C ALA A 74 -7.37 2.32 -5.26
N THR A 75 -6.40 2.22 -6.17
CA THR A 75 -6.32 3.10 -7.34
C THR A 75 -7.52 2.88 -8.27
N THR A 76 -7.88 1.62 -8.49
CA THR A 76 -9.03 1.25 -9.34
C THR A 76 -10.35 1.71 -8.73
N ASP A 77 -10.56 1.44 -7.44
CA ASP A 77 -11.74 1.87 -6.69
C ASP A 77 -11.89 3.40 -6.69
N TYR A 78 -10.77 4.12 -6.56
CA TYR A 78 -10.74 5.57 -6.60
C TYR A 78 -11.14 6.12 -7.98
N MET A 79 -10.60 5.56 -9.06
CA MET A 79 -10.98 5.96 -10.43
C MET A 79 -12.46 5.64 -10.71
N ASP A 80 -12.97 4.51 -10.19
CA ASP A 80 -14.39 4.14 -10.33
C ASP A 80 -15.30 5.12 -9.58
N ALA A 81 -14.93 5.53 -8.37
CA ALA A 81 -15.65 6.54 -7.60
C ALA A 81 -15.61 7.93 -8.26
N LEU A 82 -14.49 8.30 -8.91
CA LEU A 82 -14.38 9.57 -9.65
C LEU A 82 -15.24 9.60 -10.91
N ALA A 83 -15.47 8.45 -11.55
CA ALA A 83 -16.35 8.27 -12.70
C ALA A 83 -16.12 9.26 -13.87
N LYS A 84 -14.87 9.65 -14.15
CA LYS A 84 -14.51 10.57 -15.25
C LYS A 84 -14.42 9.92 -16.63
N GLY A 85 -14.54 8.60 -16.69
CA GLY A 85 -14.44 7.80 -17.90
C GLY A 85 -13.71 6.50 -17.63
N LYS A 86 -13.25 5.83 -18.69
CA LYS A 86 -12.60 4.52 -18.62
C LYS A 86 -11.31 4.45 -19.45
N LYS A 87 -10.81 5.57 -19.97
CA LYS A 87 -9.55 5.63 -20.70
C LYS A 87 -8.38 5.89 -19.74
N VAL A 88 -7.33 5.09 -19.84
CA VAL A 88 -6.18 5.18 -18.93
C VAL A 88 -4.86 5.02 -19.66
N PHE A 89 -3.86 5.79 -19.23
CA PHE A 89 -2.45 5.51 -19.49
C PHE A 89 -1.76 5.16 -18.17
N VAL A 90 -0.98 4.09 -18.15
CA VAL A 90 -0.32 3.61 -16.92
C VAL A 90 1.18 3.51 -17.13
N ILE A 91 1.96 4.14 -16.24
CA ILE A 91 3.37 3.79 -16.02
C ILE A 91 3.40 2.83 -14.84
N GLY A 92 3.67 1.55 -15.10
CA GLY A 92 3.66 0.54 -14.03
C GLY A 92 4.07 -0.86 -14.48
N GLU A 93 4.32 -1.72 -13.51
CA GLU A 93 4.46 -3.16 -13.70
C GLU A 93 3.12 -3.84 -14.08
N PRO A 94 3.14 -5.08 -14.62
CA PRO A 94 1.91 -5.83 -14.96
C PRO A 94 0.92 -5.97 -13.80
N GLY A 95 1.40 -6.08 -12.55
CA GLY A 95 0.54 -6.12 -11.36
C GLY A 95 -0.28 -4.85 -11.10
N LEU A 96 0.02 -3.74 -11.80
CA LEU A 96 -0.78 -2.52 -11.81
C LEU A 96 -1.64 -2.43 -13.07
N ILE A 97 -1.04 -2.71 -14.23
CA ILE A 97 -1.69 -2.58 -15.53
C ILE A 97 -2.83 -3.60 -15.69
N ASP A 98 -2.55 -4.88 -15.46
CA ASP A 98 -3.49 -5.96 -15.76
C ASP A 98 -4.78 -5.85 -14.93
N PRO A 99 -4.74 -5.57 -13.60
CA PRO A 99 -5.96 -5.40 -12.83
C PRO A 99 -6.78 -4.17 -13.23
N ILE A 100 -6.12 -3.05 -13.59
CA ILE A 100 -6.81 -1.86 -14.09
C ILE A 100 -7.55 -2.17 -15.39
N LEU A 101 -6.90 -2.84 -16.34
CA LEU A 101 -7.53 -3.24 -17.60
C LEU A 101 -8.65 -4.27 -17.38
N ALA A 102 -8.46 -5.22 -16.46
CA ALA A 102 -9.48 -6.20 -16.08
C ALA A 102 -10.73 -5.54 -15.44
N ALA A 103 -10.58 -4.38 -14.79
CA ALA A 103 -11.68 -3.56 -14.28
C ALA A 103 -12.41 -2.74 -15.36
N GLY A 104 -12.14 -3.02 -16.64
CA GLY A 104 -12.83 -2.42 -17.78
C GLY A 104 -12.27 -1.05 -18.21
N TYR A 105 -11.10 -0.67 -17.72
CA TYR A 105 -10.37 0.46 -18.28
C TYR A 105 -9.72 0.08 -19.61
N VAL A 106 -9.65 1.04 -20.53
CA VAL A 106 -9.13 0.89 -21.88
C VAL A 106 -7.84 1.71 -21.99
N TRP A 107 -6.79 1.08 -22.50
CA TRP A 107 -5.53 1.76 -22.77
C TRP A 107 -5.70 2.89 -23.79
N GLU A 108 -5.26 4.09 -23.45
CA GLU A 108 -5.29 5.28 -24.30
C GLU A 108 -4.09 6.16 -23.97
N GLU A 109 -3.31 6.54 -24.97
CA GLU A 109 -2.08 7.34 -24.76
C GLU A 109 -2.29 8.82 -25.05
N GLU A 110 -3.19 9.16 -25.97
CA GLU A 110 -3.24 10.52 -26.50
C GLU A 110 -4.09 11.45 -25.62
N ASN A 111 -5.27 10.96 -25.21
CA ASN A 111 -6.26 11.70 -24.44
C ASN A 111 -6.95 10.79 -23.39
N PRO A 112 -6.20 10.19 -22.44
CA PRO A 112 -6.79 9.38 -21.40
C PRO A 112 -7.55 10.23 -20.36
N ASP A 113 -8.52 9.63 -19.68
CA ASP A 113 -9.21 10.26 -18.55
C ASP A 113 -8.30 10.28 -17.30
N TYR A 114 -7.44 9.27 -17.18
CA TYR A 114 -6.52 9.06 -16.07
C TYR A 114 -5.09 8.74 -16.56
N VAL A 115 -4.11 9.33 -15.88
CA VAL A 115 -2.71 8.90 -15.96
C VAL A 115 -2.32 8.36 -14.59
N VAL A 116 -2.05 7.06 -14.53
CA VAL A 116 -1.65 6.37 -13.30
C VAL A 116 -0.15 6.09 -13.36
N VAL A 117 0.58 6.52 -12.34
CA VAL A 117 2.04 6.33 -12.25
C VAL A 117 2.35 5.54 -10.98
N GLY A 118 2.95 4.37 -11.15
CA GLY A 118 3.49 3.53 -10.10
C GLY A 118 4.96 3.19 -10.34
N LEU A 119 5.44 2.14 -9.70
CA LEU A 119 6.76 1.58 -10.01
C LEU A 119 6.73 0.91 -11.38
N ASP A 120 7.69 1.26 -12.22
CA ASP A 120 7.97 0.59 -13.49
C ASP A 120 9.49 0.46 -13.65
N THR A 121 10.00 -0.77 -13.50
CA THR A 121 11.44 -1.07 -13.59
C THR A 121 11.97 -0.98 -15.01
N GLN A 122 11.09 -0.88 -16.00
CA GLN A 122 11.38 -0.73 -17.43
C GLN A 122 10.86 0.60 -17.97
N VAL A 123 10.72 1.61 -17.10
CA VAL A 123 10.27 2.93 -17.51
C VAL A 123 11.24 3.55 -18.51
N THR A 124 10.70 4.18 -19.55
CA THR A 124 11.47 4.85 -20.60
C THR A 124 11.16 6.34 -20.61
N TYR A 125 12.04 7.12 -21.23
CA TYR A 125 11.79 8.54 -21.44
C TYR A 125 10.47 8.77 -22.21
N GLU A 126 10.16 7.93 -23.20
CA GLU A 126 8.92 8.05 -23.97
C GLU A 126 7.67 7.87 -23.12
N LYS A 127 7.67 6.91 -22.18
CA LYS A 127 6.56 6.76 -21.23
C LYS A 127 6.32 8.04 -20.42
N PHE A 128 7.40 8.71 -19.99
CA PHE A 128 7.30 10.00 -19.29
C PHE A 128 6.78 11.12 -20.19
N VAL A 129 7.18 11.16 -21.46
CA VAL A 129 6.66 12.12 -22.44
C VAL A 129 5.14 11.92 -22.60
N THR A 130 4.69 10.69 -22.85
CA THR A 130 3.27 10.36 -22.99
C THR A 130 2.47 10.77 -21.75
N ALA A 131 2.91 10.37 -20.55
CA ALA A 131 2.25 10.74 -19.29
C ALA A 131 2.20 12.27 -19.12
N THR A 132 3.31 12.97 -19.35
CA THR A 132 3.40 14.43 -19.17
C THR A 132 2.43 15.15 -20.11
N LEU A 133 2.41 14.79 -21.40
CA LEU A 133 1.53 15.41 -22.38
C LEU A 133 0.06 15.13 -22.08
N ALA A 134 -0.28 13.89 -21.69
CA ALA A 134 -1.65 13.54 -21.31
C ALA A 134 -2.13 14.32 -20.08
N ILE A 135 -1.28 14.48 -19.06
CA ILE A 135 -1.59 15.27 -17.86
C ILE A 135 -1.78 16.75 -18.24
N GLN A 136 -0.92 17.33 -19.07
CA GLN A 136 -1.05 18.72 -19.55
C GLN A 136 -2.35 18.95 -20.34
N LYS A 137 -2.88 17.93 -21.01
CA LYS A 137 -4.19 17.97 -21.68
C LYS A 137 -5.38 17.80 -20.74
N GLY A 138 -5.15 17.55 -19.45
CA GLY A 138 -6.19 17.51 -18.41
C GLY A 138 -6.51 16.11 -17.87
N ALA A 139 -5.72 15.08 -18.21
CA ALA A 139 -5.89 13.77 -17.60
C ALA A 139 -5.68 13.85 -16.07
N THR A 140 -6.45 13.07 -15.30
CA THR A 140 -6.31 13.03 -13.85
C THR A 140 -5.02 12.30 -13.48
N PHE A 141 -4.06 13.02 -12.87
CA PHE A 141 -2.77 12.47 -12.48
C PHE A 141 -2.85 11.76 -11.12
N ILE A 142 -2.66 10.44 -11.13
CA ILE A 142 -2.70 9.56 -9.96
C ILE A 142 -1.33 8.93 -9.73
N GLY A 143 -0.84 8.97 -8.49
CA GLY A 143 0.37 8.29 -8.04
C GLY A 143 -0.02 7.13 -7.12
N THR A 144 0.46 5.91 -7.39
CA THR A 144 -0.04 4.75 -6.63
C THR A 144 0.41 4.74 -5.17
N ASN A 145 1.65 5.12 -4.88
CA ASN A 145 2.16 5.26 -3.52
C ASN A 145 3.33 6.26 -3.46
N PRO A 146 3.60 6.89 -2.30
CA PRO A 146 4.66 7.89 -2.16
C PRO A 146 6.05 7.29 -1.88
N ASP A 147 6.22 5.96 -1.92
CA ASP A 147 7.43 5.28 -1.49
C ASP A 147 8.60 5.63 -2.41
N LYS A 148 9.54 6.41 -1.90
CA LYS A 148 10.68 6.93 -2.67
C LYS A 148 11.67 5.85 -3.03
N ASN A 149 11.78 4.81 -2.20
CA ASN A 149 12.77 3.76 -2.32
C ASN A 149 12.18 2.38 -2.11
N ILE A 150 12.77 1.39 -2.77
CA ILE A 150 12.46 -0.03 -2.59
C ILE A 150 13.74 -0.75 -2.13
N PRO A 151 13.73 -1.39 -0.96
CA PRO A 151 14.84 -2.25 -0.52
C PRO A 151 14.99 -3.47 -1.42
N THR A 152 16.22 -3.74 -1.85
CA THR A 152 16.59 -4.95 -2.61
C THR A 152 17.97 -5.45 -2.16
N GLU A 153 18.37 -6.64 -2.59
CA GLU A 153 19.74 -7.15 -2.37
C GLU A 153 20.82 -6.23 -2.96
N ARG A 154 20.47 -5.42 -3.96
CA ARG A 154 21.37 -4.44 -4.59
C ARG A 154 21.45 -3.12 -3.81
N GLY A 155 20.68 -2.98 -2.74
CA GLY A 155 20.52 -1.74 -1.98
C GLY A 155 19.16 -1.08 -2.20
N LEU A 156 19.05 0.19 -1.79
CA LEU A 156 17.85 1.01 -1.95
C LEU A 156 17.75 1.52 -3.38
N LEU A 157 16.80 0.99 -4.14
CA LEU A 157 16.51 1.42 -5.50
C LEU A 157 15.42 2.50 -5.52
N PRO A 158 15.24 3.25 -6.62
CA PRO A 158 14.09 4.14 -6.79
C PRO A 158 12.76 3.37 -6.70
N GLY A 159 11.85 3.87 -5.88
CA GLY A 159 10.47 3.39 -5.75
C GLY A 159 9.49 4.16 -6.62
N ALA A 160 8.19 3.85 -6.50
CA ALA A 160 7.14 4.52 -7.27
C ALA A 160 7.12 6.03 -7.03
N GLY A 161 7.30 6.48 -5.78
CA GLY A 161 7.38 7.90 -5.44
C GLY A 161 8.48 8.66 -6.20
N SER A 162 9.59 7.99 -6.53
CA SER A 162 10.66 8.59 -7.35
C SER A 162 10.25 8.72 -8.83
N VAL A 163 9.53 7.73 -9.38
CA VAL A 163 8.99 7.77 -10.74
C VAL A 163 7.91 8.85 -10.85
N ILE A 164 7.02 8.93 -9.86
CA ILE A 164 5.95 9.93 -9.77
C ILE A 164 6.55 11.34 -9.67
N ALA A 165 7.59 11.52 -8.84
CA ALA A 165 8.25 12.83 -8.66
C ALA A 165 8.83 13.40 -9.97
N LEU A 166 9.32 12.55 -10.89
CA LEU A 166 9.76 12.99 -12.21
C LEU A 166 8.60 13.59 -13.01
N VAL A 167 7.45 12.91 -13.03
CA VAL A 167 6.24 13.38 -13.72
C VAL A 167 5.69 14.64 -13.05
N GLU A 168 5.69 14.72 -11.72
CA GLU A 168 5.32 15.94 -10.99
C GLU A 168 6.20 17.13 -11.37
N ALA A 169 7.51 16.91 -11.48
CA ALA A 169 8.44 17.97 -11.88
C ALA A 169 8.22 18.43 -13.33
N ALA A 170 7.99 17.49 -14.25
CA ALA A 170 7.76 17.78 -15.67
C ALA A 170 6.42 18.47 -15.94
N THR A 171 5.38 18.12 -15.17
CA THR A 171 4.03 18.69 -15.31
C THR A 171 3.79 19.92 -14.43
N GLN A 172 4.63 20.15 -13.41
CA GLN A 172 4.41 21.10 -12.32
C GLN A 172 3.09 20.85 -11.56
N GLN A 173 2.57 19.64 -11.63
CA GLN A 173 1.32 19.22 -10.99
C GLN A 173 1.61 18.11 -9.98
N LYS A 174 0.98 18.20 -8.81
CA LYS A 174 1.06 17.14 -7.79
C LYS A 174 0.15 15.97 -8.16
N ALA A 175 0.67 14.76 -7.96
CA ALA A 175 -0.13 13.56 -8.12
C ALA A 175 -1.14 13.44 -6.98
N ILE A 176 -2.29 12.82 -7.26
CA ILE A 176 -3.17 12.32 -6.22
C ILE A 176 -2.59 10.99 -5.76
N TYR A 177 -1.99 10.95 -4.58
CA TYR A 177 -1.43 9.73 -4.01
C TYR A 177 -2.52 8.85 -3.42
N ILE A 178 -2.46 7.54 -3.69
CA ILE A 178 -3.48 6.58 -3.27
C ILE A 178 -3.06 5.78 -2.03
N GLY A 179 -1.87 5.19 -2.07
CA GLY A 179 -1.34 4.31 -1.04
C GLY A 179 -1.05 5.01 0.29
N LYS A 180 -0.68 4.22 1.30
CA LYS A 180 -0.35 4.70 2.65
C LYS A 180 0.74 5.78 2.55
N PRO A 181 0.66 6.88 3.31
CA PRO A 181 -0.25 7.13 4.43
C PRO A 181 -1.60 7.80 4.06
N GLU A 182 -1.98 7.83 2.79
CA GLU A 182 -3.13 8.61 2.32
C GLU A 182 -4.48 8.05 2.74
N ALA A 183 -5.46 8.94 2.90
CA ALA A 183 -6.81 8.58 3.34
C ALA A 183 -7.54 7.65 2.37
N ILE A 184 -7.24 7.73 1.08
CA ILE A 184 -7.95 6.98 0.03
C ILE A 184 -7.87 5.48 0.27
N ILE A 185 -6.67 4.93 0.47
CA ILE A 185 -6.51 3.50 0.75
C ILE A 185 -7.01 3.12 2.15
N MET A 186 -6.84 4.00 3.14
CA MET A 186 -7.20 3.73 4.53
C MET A 186 -8.72 3.67 4.72
N ASP A 187 -9.44 4.64 4.17
CA ASP A 187 -10.90 4.73 4.27
C ASP A 187 -11.56 3.53 3.59
N LYS A 188 -11.06 3.13 2.41
CA LYS A 188 -11.59 1.97 1.70
C LYS A 188 -11.28 0.65 2.42
N ALA A 189 -10.11 0.51 3.03
CA ALA A 189 -9.79 -0.67 3.82
C ALA A 189 -10.67 -0.80 5.07
N VAL A 190 -10.97 0.32 5.74
CA VAL A 190 -11.91 0.35 6.89
C VAL A 190 -13.35 0.06 6.42
N GLU A 191 -13.76 0.56 5.26
CA GLU A 191 -15.06 0.27 4.64
C GLU A 191 -15.20 -1.24 4.36
N ILE A 192 -14.18 -1.89 3.80
CA ILE A 192 -14.16 -3.34 3.55
C ILE A 192 -14.31 -4.14 4.85
N LEU A 193 -13.69 -3.70 5.95
CA LEU A 193 -13.87 -4.32 7.26
C LEU A 193 -15.28 -4.13 7.83
N GLY A 194 -16.05 -3.14 7.34
CA GLY A 194 -17.38 -2.81 7.87
C GLY A 194 -17.35 -2.24 9.30
N LEU A 195 -16.26 -1.59 9.68
CA LEU A 195 -16.01 -1.09 11.04
C LEU A 195 -15.88 0.44 11.07
N LYS A 196 -15.87 1.04 12.27
CA LYS A 196 -15.47 2.43 12.46
C LYS A 196 -13.96 2.53 12.65
N LYS A 197 -13.36 3.66 12.22
CA LYS A 197 -11.93 3.96 12.43
C LYS A 197 -11.48 3.77 13.88
N SER A 198 -12.30 4.19 14.85
CA SER A 198 -12.03 4.03 16.28
C SER A 198 -12.04 2.59 16.79
N GLU A 199 -12.48 1.63 15.97
CA GLU A 199 -12.52 0.19 16.29
C GLU A 199 -11.41 -0.58 15.58
N VAL A 200 -10.59 0.09 14.78
CA VAL A 200 -9.55 -0.50 13.93
C VAL A 200 -8.17 -0.02 14.40
N ILE A 201 -7.17 -0.88 14.26
CA ILE A 201 -5.76 -0.53 14.48
C ILE A 201 -4.94 -0.81 13.22
N MET A 202 -4.02 0.10 12.90
CA MET A 202 -3.02 -0.06 11.85
C MET A 202 -1.74 -0.66 12.42
N VAL A 203 -1.33 -1.82 11.94
CA VAL A 203 -0.13 -2.54 12.35
C VAL A 203 0.90 -2.46 11.24
N GLY A 204 2.10 -2.01 11.55
CA GLY A 204 3.18 -1.92 10.57
C GLY A 204 4.55 -1.65 11.19
N ASP A 205 5.59 -1.70 10.37
CA ASP A 205 6.98 -1.48 10.76
C ASP A 205 7.57 -0.18 10.20
N ASN A 206 6.85 0.50 9.31
CA ASN A 206 7.32 1.73 8.69
C ASN A 206 6.57 2.94 9.23
N TYR A 207 7.28 3.80 9.95
CA TYR A 207 6.72 5.02 10.52
C TYR A 207 6.09 5.93 9.46
N THR A 208 6.81 6.17 8.35
CA THR A 208 6.41 7.16 7.34
C THR A 208 5.17 6.76 6.54
N THR A 209 4.91 5.46 6.42
CA THR A 209 3.72 4.93 5.74
C THR A 209 2.69 4.46 6.74
N ASP A 210 2.97 3.46 7.57
CA ASP A 210 1.96 2.75 8.36
C ASP A 210 1.49 3.56 9.56
N ILE A 211 2.45 4.06 10.34
CA ILE A 211 2.15 4.82 11.56
C ILE A 211 1.57 6.19 11.21
N MET A 212 2.15 6.86 10.22
CA MET A 212 1.56 8.08 9.68
C MET A 212 0.21 7.83 9.01
N ALA A 213 -0.07 6.63 8.44
CA ALA A 213 -1.43 6.31 7.98
C ALA A 213 -2.40 6.30 9.16
N GLY A 214 -2.03 5.67 10.28
CA GLY A 214 -2.82 5.69 11.52
C GLY A 214 -3.09 7.13 11.99
N ILE A 215 -2.02 7.89 12.22
CA ILE A 215 -2.08 9.26 12.74
C ILE A 215 -2.89 10.19 11.82
N ASN A 216 -2.59 10.22 10.52
CA ASN A 216 -3.25 11.13 9.58
C ASN A 216 -4.74 10.81 9.43
N ASN A 217 -5.13 9.55 9.65
CA ASN A 217 -6.48 9.07 9.42
C ASN A 217 -7.27 8.81 10.71
N GLN A 218 -6.74 9.19 11.88
CA GLN A 218 -7.39 9.00 13.19
C GLN A 218 -7.69 7.52 13.50
N ILE A 219 -6.74 6.65 13.18
CA ILE A 219 -6.74 5.22 13.47
C ILE A 219 -5.55 4.95 14.39
N ASP A 220 -5.76 4.21 15.48
CA ASP A 220 -4.65 3.86 16.37
C ASP A 220 -3.61 3.02 15.62
N SER A 221 -2.35 3.10 16.04
CA SER A 221 -1.26 2.44 15.34
C SER A 221 -0.38 1.62 16.27
N LEU A 222 -0.06 0.40 15.87
CA LEU A 222 0.92 -0.49 16.49
C LEU A 222 2.18 -0.54 15.62
N LEU A 223 3.27 0.05 16.11
CA LEU A 223 4.58 -0.05 15.49
C LEU A 223 5.29 -1.32 15.98
N VAL A 224 5.61 -2.23 15.06
CA VAL A 224 6.49 -3.37 15.34
C VAL A 224 7.92 -3.09 14.85
N LEU A 225 8.90 -3.33 15.71
CA LEU A 225 10.31 -3.02 15.44
C LEU A 225 11.04 -4.16 14.68
N SER A 226 10.32 -4.82 13.78
CA SER A 226 10.79 -5.94 12.95
C SER A 226 11.17 -5.54 11.53
N GLY A 227 11.12 -4.26 11.16
CA GLY A 227 11.30 -3.82 9.78
C GLY A 227 12.03 -2.49 9.62
N PHE A 228 11.41 -1.56 8.90
CA PHE A 228 12.03 -0.35 8.38
C PHE A 228 12.45 0.63 9.49
N THR A 229 11.52 0.99 10.38
CA THR A 229 11.82 1.91 11.48
C THR A 229 12.64 1.23 12.56
N GLN A 230 13.83 1.75 12.83
CA GLN A 230 14.74 1.19 13.82
C GLN A 230 14.34 1.60 15.23
N LYS A 231 14.56 0.71 16.21
CA LYS A 231 14.29 0.97 17.63
C LYS A 231 14.92 2.27 18.16
N ALA A 232 16.11 2.61 17.67
CA ALA A 232 16.83 3.82 18.07
C ALA A 232 16.15 5.13 17.59
N GLU A 233 15.31 5.06 16.55
CA GLU A 233 14.60 6.21 16.00
C GLU A 233 13.32 6.55 16.78
N VAL A 234 12.73 5.55 17.45
CA VAL A 234 11.44 5.66 18.17
C VAL A 234 11.38 6.86 19.13
N PRO A 235 12.40 7.14 19.98
CA PRO A 235 12.36 8.28 20.90
C PRO A 235 12.38 9.65 20.21
N THR A 236 12.76 9.70 18.93
CA THR A 236 12.87 10.94 18.14
C THR A 236 11.74 11.14 17.14
N LEU A 237 10.76 10.22 17.11
CA LEU A 237 9.61 10.34 16.22
C LEU A 237 8.79 11.60 16.58
N PRO A 238 8.41 12.43 15.59
CA PRO A 238 7.67 13.67 15.85
C PRO A 238 6.34 13.46 16.57
N ILE A 239 5.64 12.36 16.24
CA ILE A 239 4.40 11.94 16.86
C ILE A 239 4.57 10.46 17.19
N ALA A 240 4.34 10.06 18.44
CA ALA A 240 4.49 8.67 18.82
C ALA A 240 3.34 7.82 18.23
N PRO A 241 3.61 6.57 17.81
CA PRO A 241 2.54 5.60 17.58
C PRO A 241 1.78 5.34 18.88
N THR A 242 0.53 4.87 18.77
CA THR A 242 -0.28 4.48 19.95
C THR A 242 0.42 3.39 20.77
N TYR A 243 1.01 2.40 20.10
CA TYR A 243 1.75 1.30 20.72
C TYR A 243 3.05 1.00 19.99
N VAL A 244 4.03 0.48 20.71
CA VAL A 244 5.31 -0.01 20.16
C VAL A 244 5.61 -1.37 20.78
N VAL A 245 5.96 -2.34 19.95
CA VAL A 245 6.40 -3.68 20.37
C VAL A 245 7.68 -4.10 19.66
N ASP A 246 8.53 -4.86 20.35
CA ASP A 246 9.71 -5.45 19.68
C ASP A 246 9.31 -6.64 18.80
N SER A 247 8.27 -7.37 19.21
CA SER A 247 7.71 -8.53 18.52
C SER A 247 6.19 -8.53 18.56
N LEU A 248 5.54 -8.99 17.49
CA LEU A 248 4.09 -9.18 17.48
C LEU A 248 3.59 -10.20 18.52
N ASP A 249 4.47 -11.03 19.10
CA ASP A 249 4.13 -11.92 20.21
C ASP A 249 3.83 -11.17 21.51
N GLU A 250 4.27 -9.91 21.64
CA GLU A 250 4.03 -9.06 22.82
C GLU A 250 2.63 -8.44 22.79
N TRP A 251 1.93 -8.49 21.65
CA TRP A 251 0.62 -7.88 21.50
C TRP A 251 -0.47 -8.65 22.24
N GLY A 252 -1.08 -8.00 23.23
CA GLY A 252 -2.28 -8.47 23.89
C GLY A 252 -3.53 -8.10 23.10
N PHE A 253 -4.25 -9.10 22.57
CA PHE A 253 -5.52 -8.85 21.85
C PHE A 253 -6.67 -8.36 22.75
N ASP A 254 -6.47 -8.33 24.06
CA ASP A 254 -7.46 -7.90 25.06
C ASP A 254 -7.30 -6.42 25.47
N GLU A 255 -6.29 -5.70 24.92
CA GLU A 255 -6.08 -4.26 25.10
C GLU A 255 -7.16 -3.41 24.40
#